data_AF-A0A658NKS6-F1
#
_entry.id   AF-A0A658NKS6-F1
#
_cell.length_a   1.000
_cell.length_b   1.000
_cell.length_c   1.000
_cell.angle_alpha   90.00
_cell.angle_beta   90.00
_cell.angle_gamma   90.00
#
_symmetry.space_group_name_H-M   'P 1'
#
loop_
_entity.id
_entity.type
_entity.pdbx_description
1 polymer ?
#
loop_
_entity_poly.entity_id
_entity_poly.type
_entity_poly.pdbx_seq_one_letter_code
_entity_poly.pdbx_strand_id
1 'polypeptide(L)'
;NFRSKYVGETEANLERVLGVLRGMGPVMVIIDEADAMLGQREQGGDSGVGSRVFGMIANAMGDTDYRGKILWMLLTARPDLLP
;
A
#
# COMPACT_ATOMS: atom_id res chain seq x y z
N ASN A 1 25.91 1.97 1.57
CA ASN A 1 24.70 1.13 1.47
C ASN A 1 23.46 2.01 1.62
N PHE A 2 23.23 2.92 0.66
CA PHE A 2 22.21 3.98 0.76
C PHE A 2 20.79 3.49 0.50
N ARG A 3 20.63 2.41 -0.31
CA ARG A 3 19.31 1.82 -0.59
C ARG A 3 18.65 1.23 0.65
N SER A 4 19.39 0.56 1.54
CA SER A 4 18.77 -0.09 2.72
C SER A 4 18.20 0.90 3.75
N LYS A 5 18.73 2.14 3.82
CA LYS A 5 18.28 3.15 4.79
C LYS A 5 16.93 3.75 4.39
N TYR A 6 16.73 4.04 3.10
CA TYR A 6 15.46 4.52 2.56
C TYR A 6 14.37 3.45 2.57
N VAL A 7 14.74 2.17 2.42
CA VAL A 7 13.77 1.06 2.44
C VAL A 7 13.10 0.90 3.80
N GLY A 8 13.87 0.92 4.90
CA GLY A 8 13.30 0.86 6.24
C GLY A 8 12.49 2.11 6.61
N GLU A 9 12.87 3.27 6.06
CA GLU A 9 12.15 4.52 6.27
C GLU A 9 10.77 4.51 5.61
N THR A 10 10.64 3.96 4.41
CA THR A 10 9.35 3.83 3.70
C THR A 10 8.38 2.91 4.43
N GLU A 11 8.84 1.74 4.90
CA GLU A 11 8.00 0.78 5.63
C GLU A 11 7.53 1.34 6.99
N ALA A 12 8.45 1.96 7.75
CA ALA A 12 8.13 2.58 9.04
C ALA A 12 7.15 3.77 8.90
N ASN A 13 7.30 4.58 7.84
CA ASN A 13 6.35 5.65 7.57
C ASN A 13 4.96 5.10 7.23
N LEU A 14 4.88 4.05 6.41
CA LEU A 14 3.60 3.42 6.07
C LEU A 14 2.92 2.87 7.32
N GLU A 15 3.65 2.19 8.21
CA GLU A 15 3.10 1.68 9.46
C GLU A 15 2.51 2.80 10.32
N ARG A 16 3.23 3.94 10.41
CA ARG A 16 2.74 5.12 11.13
C ARG A 16 1.45 5.68 10.52
N VAL A 17 1.38 5.78 9.19
CA VAL A 17 0.18 6.23 8.46
C VAL A 17 -0.99 5.29 8.73
N LEU A 18 -0.78 3.98 8.62
CA LEU A 18 -1.82 2.99 8.92
C LEU A 18 -2.28 3.10 10.38
N GLY A 19 -1.37 3.32 11.34
CA GLY A 19 -1.73 3.52 12.74
C GLY A 19 -2.65 4.74 12.95
N VAL A 20 -2.38 5.84 12.24
CA VAL A 20 -3.23 7.03 12.26
C VAL A 20 -4.61 6.72 11.65
N LEU A 21 -4.66 6.07 10.48
CA LEU A 21 -5.92 5.72 9.82
C LEU A 21 -6.82 4.84 10.70
N ARG A 22 -6.25 3.87 11.42
CA ARG A 22 -6.98 2.99 12.35
C ARG A 22 -7.62 3.76 13.51
N GLY A 23 -7.03 4.89 13.92
CA GLY A 23 -7.51 5.71 15.03
C GLY A 23 -8.52 6.81 14.67
N MET A 24 -8.68 7.13 13.37
CA MET A 24 -9.33 8.38 12.95
C MET A 24 -10.84 8.29 12.60
N GLY A 25 -11.54 7.18 12.87
CA GLY A 25 -12.98 7.07 12.55
C GLY A 25 -13.22 7.08 11.04
N PRO A 26 -14.45 7.26 10.50
CA PRO A 26 -14.72 6.94 9.10
C PRO A 26 -13.80 7.73 8.16
N VAL A 27 -12.86 7.03 7.54
CA VAL A 27 -11.85 7.59 6.64
C VAL A 27 -11.92 6.89 5.29
N MET A 28 -11.76 7.68 4.22
CA MET A 28 -11.60 7.16 2.87
C MET A 28 -10.13 7.30 2.46
N VAL A 29 -9.54 6.20 2.01
CA VAL A 29 -8.19 6.16 1.47
C VAL A 29 -8.30 5.96 -0.04
N ILE A 30 -7.79 6.92 -0.80
CA ILE A 30 -7.75 6.88 -2.26
C ILE A 30 -6.31 6.62 -2.69
N ILE A 31 -6.12 5.56 -3.47
CA ILE A 31 -4.85 5.20 -4.09
C ILE A 31 -5.01 5.38 -5.59
N ASP A 32 -4.31 6.36 -6.14
CA ASP A 32 -4.23 6.55 -7.59
C ASP A 32 -3.06 5.75 -8.18
N GLU A 33 -3.12 5.47 -9.49
CA GLU A 33 -2.15 4.62 -10.20
C GLU A 33 -1.88 3.28 -9.49
N ALA A 34 -2.95 2.63 -9.01
CA ALA A 34 -2.85 1.38 -8.28
C ALA A 34 -2.09 0.30 -9.06
N ASP A 35 -2.18 0.31 -10.40
CA ASP A 35 -1.41 -0.53 -11.31
C ASP A 35 0.10 -0.28 -11.26
N ALA A 36 0.56 0.95 -11.04
CA ALA A 36 1.98 1.22 -10.87
C ALA A 36 2.53 0.60 -9.58
N MET A 37 1.72 0.58 -8.52
CA MET A 37 2.06 -0.11 -7.26
C MET A 37 1.93 -1.64 -7.36
N LEU A 38 1.01 -2.14 -8.18
CA LEU A 38 0.66 -3.56 -8.31
C LEU A 38 1.46 -4.32 -9.38
N GLY A 39 1.72 -3.67 -10.52
CA GLY A 39 2.32 -4.24 -11.73
C GLY A 39 3.83 -4.46 -11.65
N GLN A 40 4.51 -3.94 -10.61
CA GLN A 40 5.93 -4.18 -10.37
C GLN A 40 6.27 -5.62 -9.95
N ARG A 41 5.30 -6.54 -9.86
CA ARG A 41 5.56 -7.96 -9.54
C ARG A 41 6.41 -8.68 -10.58
N GLU A 42 6.39 -8.27 -11.86
CA GLU A 42 7.00 -9.05 -12.95
C GLU A 42 8.30 -8.50 -13.54
N GLN A 43 8.64 -7.21 -13.38
CA GLN A 43 9.86 -6.66 -13.97
C GLN A 43 11.00 -6.55 -12.96
N GLY A 44 11.92 -7.53 -13.04
CA GLY A 44 13.13 -7.60 -12.26
C GLY A 44 13.97 -6.31 -12.36
N GLY A 45 14.10 -5.60 -11.24
CA GLY A 45 14.95 -4.43 -11.13
C GLY A 45 14.83 -3.68 -9.80
N ASP A 46 13.64 -3.70 -9.17
CA ASP A 46 13.41 -2.90 -7.98
C ASP A 46 13.22 -3.72 -6.69
N SER A 47 14.34 -4.00 -6.02
CA SER A 47 14.58 -4.27 -4.57
C SER A 47 13.54 -4.94 -3.63
N GLY A 48 12.39 -5.45 -4.10
CA GLY A 48 11.33 -6.09 -3.31
C GLY A 48 10.57 -5.15 -2.37
N VAL A 49 10.88 -3.85 -2.38
CA VAL A 49 10.34 -2.84 -1.46
C VAL A 49 8.90 -2.53 -1.78
N GLY A 50 8.59 -2.26 -3.05
CA GLY A 50 7.22 -2.02 -3.53
C GLY A 50 6.30 -3.20 -3.21
N SER A 51 6.79 -4.43 -3.40
CA SER A 51 6.04 -5.64 -3.05
C SER A 51 5.74 -5.76 -1.55
N ARG A 52 6.67 -5.36 -0.66
CA ARG A 52 6.45 -5.40 0.79
C ARG A 52 5.49 -4.31 1.26
N VAL A 53 5.68 -3.08 0.80
CA VAL A 53 4.78 -1.93 1.04
C VAL A 53 3.36 -2.27 0.60
N PHE A 54 3.20 -2.84 -0.60
CA PHE A 54 1.90 -3.28 -1.09
C PHE A 54 1.30 -4.39 -0.20
N GLY A 55 2.09 -5.38 0.21
CA GLY A 55 1.65 -6.43 1.12
C GLY A 55 1.09 -5.86 2.44
N MET A 56 1.71 -4.82 2.98
CA MET A 56 1.21 -4.13 4.19
C MET A 56 -0.15 -3.45 3.94
N ILE A 57 -0.33 -2.80 2.79
CA ILE A 57 -1.61 -2.17 2.42
C ILE A 57 -2.69 -3.25 2.21
N ALA A 58 -2.39 -4.31 1.45
CA ALA A 58 -3.32 -5.41 1.22
C ALA A 58 -3.74 -6.10 2.53
N ASN A 59 -2.80 -6.31 3.45
CA ASN A 59 -3.10 -6.82 4.79
C ASN A 59 -4.02 -5.88 5.58
N ALA A 60 -3.79 -4.56 5.50
CA ALA A 60 -4.66 -3.57 6.14
C ALA A 60 -6.07 -3.52 5.52
N MET A 61 -6.17 -3.70 4.20
CA MET A 61 -7.46 -3.80 3.48
C MET A 61 -8.25 -5.04 3.88
N GLY A 62 -7.57 -6.16 4.13
CA GLY A 62 -8.19 -7.44 4.51
C GLY A 62 -8.67 -7.52 5.97
N ASP A 63 -8.23 -6.60 6.82
CA ASP A 63 -8.54 -6.61 8.25
C ASP A 63 -10.02 -6.26 8.50
N THR A 64 -10.74 -7.19 9.13
CA THR A 64 -12.18 -7.11 9.32
C THR A 64 -12.59 -6.09 10.37
N ASP A 65 -11.69 -5.73 11.31
CA ASP A 65 -11.99 -4.80 12.40
C ASP A 65 -12.22 -3.36 11.92
N TYR A 66 -11.76 -3.07 10.69
CA TYR A 66 -11.89 -1.79 10.02
C TYR A 66 -12.99 -1.75 8.96
N ARG A 67 -13.77 -2.82 8.77
CA ARG A 67 -14.94 -2.80 7.87
C ARG A 67 -15.92 -1.72 8.31
N GLY A 68 -16.31 -0.86 7.37
CA GLY A 68 -17.18 0.29 7.63
C GLY A 68 -16.52 1.46 8.36
N LYS A 69 -15.24 1.35 8.74
CA LYS A 69 -14.43 2.45 9.32
C LYS A 69 -13.41 2.99 8.33
N ILE A 70 -12.83 2.13 7.50
CA ILE A 70 -11.90 2.52 6.45
C ILE A 70 -12.47 2.07 5.11
N LEU A 71 -12.68 3.03 4.21
CA LEU A 71 -13.10 2.78 2.84
C LEU A 71 -11.90 2.94 1.90
N TRP A 72 -11.54 1.86 1.21
CA TRP A 72 -10.44 1.85 0.26
C TRP A 72 -10.97 2.06 -1.16
N MET A 73 -10.38 3.00 -1.88
CA MET A 73 -10.67 3.27 -3.28
C MET A 73 -9.35 3.20 -4.07
N LEU A 74 -9.26 2.24 -4.99
CA LEU A 74 -8.12 2.08 -5.88
C LEU A 74 -8.53 2.56 -7.27
N LEU A 75 -7.76 3.49 -7.82
CA LEU A 75 -7.95 4.04 -9.15
C LEU A 75 -6.81 3.55 -10.04
N THR A 76 -7.14 3.17 -11.27
CA THR A 76 -6.16 2.76 -12.27
C THR A 76 -6.65 3.09 -13.67
N ALA A 77 -5.72 3.42 -14.57
CA ALA A 77 -5.96 3.52 -16.00
C ALA A 77 -5.69 2.18 -16.74
N ARG A 78 -5.12 1.19 -16.04
CA ARG A 78 -4.69 -0.11 -16.56
C ARG A 78 -5.32 -1.26 -15.75
N PRO A 79 -6.64 -1.49 -15.90
CA PRO A 79 -7.32 -2.57 -15.18
C PRO A 79 -6.78 -3.97 -15.55
N ASP A 80 -6.11 -4.10 -16.71
CA ASP A 80 -5.42 -5.30 -17.17
C ASP A 80 -4.24 -5.72 -16.29
N LEU A 81 -3.68 -4.78 -15.51
CA LEU A 81 -2.51 -5.01 -14.66
C LEU A 81 -2.88 -5.21 -13.18
N LEU A 82 -4.17 -5.17 -12.84
CA LEU A 82 -4.63 -5.47 -11.49
C LEU A 82 -4.68 -6.99 -11.27
N PRO A 83 -4.29 -7.49 -10.09
CA PRO A 83 -4.34 -8.90 -9.73
C PRO A 83 -5.76 -9.42 -9.46
#